data_AF-A0A0Q5NZ49-F1
#
_entry.id   AF-A0A0Q5NZ49-F1
#
_cell.length_a   1.000
_cell.length_b   1.000
_cell.length_c   1.000
_cell.angle_alpha   90.00
_cell.angle_beta   90.00
_cell.angle_gamma   90.00
#
_symmetry.space_group_name_H-M   'P 1'
#
loop_
_entity.id
_entity.type
_entity.pdbx_description
1 polymer ?
#
loop_
_entity_poly.entity_id
_entity_poly.type
_entity_poly.pdbx_seq_one_letter_code
_entity_poly.pdbx_strand_id
1 'polypeptide(L)'
;MKRTKLLSLLVSPLIGFAVSLVSASAHAGGLTAGTSAITNFEVWFFTICGILAICYLLWVGIQCWSNKADWVHDFGGAIAKVAAVGSVPVLAAWAWTVFGS
;
A
#
# COMPACT_ATOMS: atom_id res chain seq x y z
N MET A 1 -9.94 11.31 -58.97
CA MET A 1 -9.77 12.26 -57.84
C MET A 1 -10.80 12.15 -56.70
N LYS A 2 -11.96 11.47 -56.85
CA LYS A 2 -13.01 11.41 -55.79
C LYS A 2 -12.81 10.33 -54.71
N ARG A 3 -12.21 9.18 -55.03
CA ARG A 3 -12.11 8.03 -54.09
C ARG A 3 -11.07 8.21 -52.97
N THR A 4 -9.93 8.82 -53.28
CA THR A 4 -8.85 9.06 -52.31
C THR A 4 -9.23 10.07 -51.23
N LYS A 5 -10.01 11.11 -51.58
CA LYS A 5 -10.53 12.07 -50.59
C LYS A 5 -11.62 11.47 -49.69
N LEU A 6 -12.41 10.53 -50.22
CA LEU A 6 -13.46 9.86 -49.45
C LEU A 6 -12.87 8.86 -48.44
N LEU A 7 -11.81 8.15 -48.84
CA LEU A 7 -11.04 7.29 -47.95
C LEU A 7 -10.34 8.09 -46.85
N SER A 8 -9.73 9.24 -47.16
CA SER A 8 -9.09 10.08 -46.13
C SER A 8 -10.10 10.62 -45.10
N LEU A 9 -11.31 11.00 -45.54
CA LEU A 9 -12.37 11.50 -44.66
C LEU A 9 -12.91 10.43 -43.69
N LEU A 10 -12.84 9.15 -44.06
CA LEU A 10 -13.27 8.04 -43.19
C LEU A 10 -12.14 7.55 -42.27
N VAL A 11 -10.88 7.65 -42.72
CA VAL A 11 -9.71 7.22 -41.93
C VAL A 11 -9.36 8.22 -40.83
N SER A 12 -9.52 9.53 -41.06
CA SER A 12 -9.25 10.57 -40.05
C SER A 12 -10.02 10.41 -38.73
N PRO A 13 -11.36 10.18 -38.70
CA PRO A 13 -12.09 10.00 -37.44
C PRO A 13 -11.75 8.67 -36.74
N LEU A 14 -11.42 7.62 -37.49
CA LEU A 14 -10.99 6.33 -36.91
C LEU A 14 -9.64 6.45 -36.19
N ILE A 15 -8.70 7.20 -36.78
CA ILE A 15 -7.41 7.49 -36.12
C ILE A 15 -7.64 8.34 -34.87
N GLY A 16 -8.49 9.38 -34.95
CA GLY A 16 -8.85 10.20 -33.78
C GLY A 16 -9.47 9.39 -32.64
N PHE A 17 -10.38 8.46 -32.98
CA PHE A 17 -10.99 7.55 -32.01
C PHE A 17 -9.97 6.58 -31.40
N ALA A 18 -9.10 5.97 -32.22
CA ALA A 18 -8.04 5.08 -31.74
C ALA A 18 -7.07 5.80 -30.80
N VAL A 19 -6.67 7.04 -31.12
CA VAL A 19 -5.83 7.87 -30.26
C VAL A 19 -6.53 8.17 -28.93
N SER A 20 -7.82 8.50 -28.96
CA SER A 20 -8.60 8.78 -27.73
C SER A 20 -8.70 7.56 -26.80
N LEU A 21 -8.82 6.35 -27.35
CA LEU A 21 -8.86 5.10 -26.58
C LEU A 21 -7.50 4.79 -25.92
N VAL A 22 -6.40 5.05 -26.63
CA VAL A 22 -5.03 4.88 -26.09
C VAL A 22 -4.71 5.93 -25.02
N SER A 23 -5.17 7.17 -25.19
CA SER A 23 -5.02 8.21 -24.18
C SER A 23 -5.83 7.90 -22.92
N ALA A 24 -7.04 7.35 -23.05
CA ALA A 24 -7.86 6.94 -21.91
C ALA A 24 -7.23 5.77 -21.12
N SER A 25 -6.63 4.79 -21.80
CA SER A 25 -5.94 3.67 -21.13
C SER A 25 -4.65 4.10 -20.43
N ALA A 26 -3.90 5.06 -21.00
CA ALA A 26 -2.71 5.63 -20.37
C ALA A 26 -3.04 6.39 -19.06
N HIS A 27 -4.18 7.10 -19.01
CA HIS A 27 -4.62 7.79 -17.79
C HIS A 27 -5.14 6.82 -16.71
N ALA A 28 -5.79 5.72 -17.10
CA ALA A 28 -6.19 4.66 -16.17
C ALA A 28 -4.98 3.87 -15.61
N GLY A 29 -3.93 3.72 -16.41
CA GLY A 29 -2.68 3.06 -16.01
C GLY A 29 -1.90 3.84 -14.94
N GLY A 30 -1.87 5.18 -15.02
CA GLY A 30 -1.12 6.02 -14.09
C GLY A 30 -1.63 5.96 -12.65
N LEU A 31 -2.95 6.02 -12.45
CA LEU A 31 -3.56 5.89 -11.12
C LEU A 31 -3.31 4.48 -10.55
N THR A 32 -3.51 3.44 -11.35
CA THR A 32 -3.27 2.06 -10.94
C THR A 32 -1.81 1.82 -10.55
N ALA A 33 -0.87 2.30 -11.37
CA ALA A 33 0.56 2.23 -11.08
C ALA A 33 0.93 3.01 -9.81
N GLY A 34 0.36 4.19 -9.63
CA GLY A 34 0.54 5.02 -8.43
C GLY A 34 0.03 4.33 -7.16
N THR A 35 -1.19 3.77 -7.20
CA THR A 35 -1.75 3.00 -6.09
C THR A 35 -0.89 1.79 -5.78
N SER A 36 -0.49 1.00 -6.80
CA SER A 36 0.39 -0.15 -6.61
C SER A 36 1.75 0.25 -6.00
N ALA A 37 2.34 1.37 -6.41
CA ALA A 37 3.61 1.83 -5.85
C ALA A 37 3.48 2.18 -4.36
N ILE A 38 2.43 2.90 -3.97
CA ILE A 38 2.18 3.28 -2.58
C ILE A 38 1.89 2.05 -1.72
N THR A 39 1.06 1.12 -2.19
CA THR A 39 0.77 -0.14 -1.48
C THR A 39 2.02 -0.99 -1.29
N ASN A 40 2.87 -1.11 -2.32
CA ASN A 40 4.14 -1.84 -2.18
C ASN A 40 5.08 -1.19 -1.17
N PHE A 41 5.15 0.14 -1.17
CA PHE A 41 5.93 0.88 -0.19
C PHE A 41 5.43 0.66 1.24
N GLU A 42 4.11 0.71 1.44
CA GLU A 42 3.46 0.44 2.74
C GLU A 42 3.83 -0.96 3.25
N VAL A 43 3.66 -1.99 2.41
CA VAL A 43 3.98 -3.37 2.77
C VAL A 43 5.47 -3.53 3.15
N TRP A 44 6.38 -2.95 2.36
CA TRP A 44 7.81 -2.98 2.66
C TRP A 44 8.15 -2.31 4.00
N PHE A 45 7.58 -1.13 4.24
CA PHE A 45 7.80 -0.37 5.46
C PHE A 45 7.30 -1.13 6.70
N PHE A 46 6.07 -1.66 6.66
CA PHE A 46 5.52 -2.46 7.76
C PHE A 46 6.29 -3.77 7.98
N THR A 47 6.85 -4.36 6.92
CA THR A 47 7.71 -5.53 7.05
C THR A 47 8.97 -5.21 7.87
N ILE A 48 9.63 -4.08 7.61
CA ILE A 48 10.79 -3.64 8.40
C ILE A 48 10.39 -3.37 9.86
N CYS A 49 9.29 -2.66 10.10
CA CYS A 49 8.80 -2.43 11.45
C CYS A 49 8.48 -3.73 12.20
N GLY A 50 7.89 -4.71 11.50
CA GLY A 50 7.61 -6.04 12.05
C GLY A 50 8.89 -6.77 12.46
N ILE A 51 9.94 -6.73 11.63
CA ILE A 51 11.24 -7.32 11.95
C ILE A 51 11.85 -6.64 13.20
N LEU A 52 11.81 -5.31 13.27
CA LEU A 52 12.31 -4.57 14.44
C LEU A 52 11.54 -4.91 15.72
N ALA A 53 10.22 -5.08 15.63
CA ALA A 53 9.39 -5.50 16.76
C ALA A 53 9.75 -6.91 17.24
N ILE A 54 10.02 -7.84 16.31
CA ILE A 54 10.50 -9.19 16.65
C ILE A 54 11.85 -9.11 17.38
N CYS A 55 12.81 -8.34 16.86
CA CYS A 55 14.11 -8.14 17.51
C CYS A 55 13.96 -7.57 18.93
N TYR A 56 13.06 -6.61 19.12
CA TYR A 56 12.76 -6.04 20.43
C TYR A 56 12.18 -7.08 21.40
N LEU A 57 11.19 -7.87 20.97
CA LEU A 57 10.62 -8.92 21.82
C LEU A 57 11.66 -9.99 22.19
N LEU A 58 12.48 -10.43 21.23
CA LEU A 58 13.57 -11.36 21.50
C LEU A 58 14.52 -10.81 22.56
N TRP A 59 14.87 -9.52 22.48
CA TRP A 59 15.70 -8.87 23.48
C TRP A 59 15.09 -8.91 24.89
N VAL A 60 13.81 -8.53 25.02
CA VAL A 60 13.11 -8.56 26.33
C VAL A 60 12.97 -9.98 26.86
N GLY A 61 12.69 -10.95 25.99
CA GLY A 61 12.63 -12.37 26.36
C GLY A 61 13.97 -12.90 26.91
N ILE A 62 15.09 -12.50 26.30
CA ILE A 62 16.43 -12.84 26.81
C ILE A 62 16.68 -12.22 28.21
N GLN A 63 16.21 -11.00 28.45
CA GLN A 63 16.29 -10.39 29.79
C GLN A 63 15.45 -11.16 30.81
N CYS A 64 14.27 -11.66 30.43
CA CYS A 64 13.44 -12.50 31.29
C CYS A 64 14.13 -13.84 31.63
N TRP A 65 14.77 -14.50 30.66
CA TRP A 65 15.58 -15.71 30.93
C TRP A 65 16.75 -15.45 31.87
N SER A 66 17.31 -14.25 31.82
CA SER A 66 18.43 -13.85 32.68
C SER A 66 17.96 -13.40 34.08
N ASN A 67 16.67 -13.54 34.42
CA ASN A 67 16.06 -13.01 35.65
C ASN A 67 16.29 -11.50 35.85
N LYS A 68 16.43 -10.74 34.76
CA LYS A 68 16.61 -9.28 34.76
C LYS A 68 15.32 -8.52 34.47
N ALA A 69 14.26 -9.23 34.12
CA ALA A 69 12.95 -8.70 33.75
C ALA A 69 11.87 -9.74 34.08
N ASP A 70 10.62 -9.27 34.23
CA ASP A 70 9.47 -10.11 34.55
C ASP A 70 8.68 -10.50 33.30
N TRP A 71 8.30 -11.77 33.21
CA TRP A 71 7.52 -12.32 32.10
C TRP A 71 6.18 -11.62 31.90
N VAL A 72 5.47 -11.31 32.99
CA VAL A 72 4.11 -10.78 32.93
C VAL A 72 4.13 -9.28 32.65
N HIS A 73 4.92 -8.51 33.41
CA HIS A 73 4.92 -7.05 33.34
C HIS A 73 5.75 -6.54 32.17
N ASP A 74 6.98 -7.05 31.98
CA ASP A 74 7.90 -6.51 30.97
C ASP A 74 7.68 -7.15 29.62
N PHE A 75 7.68 -8.49 29.54
CA PHE A 75 7.49 -9.18 28.27
C PHE A 75 6.04 -9.14 27.79
N GLY A 76 5.08 -9.41 28.68
CA GLY A 76 3.65 -9.23 28.37
C GLY A 76 3.30 -7.79 27.98
N GLY A 77 3.86 -6.80 28.69
CA GLY A 77 3.71 -5.38 28.34
C GLY A 77 4.35 -5.02 27.00
N ALA A 78 5.51 -5.60 26.68
CA ALA A 78 6.16 -5.43 25.38
C ALA A 78 5.30 -6.00 24.24
N ILE A 79 4.69 -7.18 24.42
CA ILE A 79 3.76 -7.77 23.45
C ILE A 79 2.55 -6.86 23.25
N ALA A 80 1.96 -6.34 24.33
CA ALA A 80 0.81 -5.43 24.23
C ALA A 80 1.15 -4.15 23.43
N LYS A 81 2.34 -3.58 23.63
CA LYS A 81 2.83 -2.43 22.85
C LYS A 81 2.99 -2.78 21.37
N VAL A 82 3.61 -3.91 21.06
CA VAL A 82 3.78 -4.38 19.66
C VAL A 82 2.43 -4.66 19.01
N ALA A 83 1.49 -5.26 19.73
CA ALA A 83 0.14 -5.51 19.23
C ALA A 83 -0.63 -4.22 18.93
N ALA A 84 -0.53 -3.22 19.82
CA ALA A 84 -1.14 -1.91 19.61
C ALA A 84 -0.59 -1.24 18.34
N VAL A 85 0.74 -1.19 18.17
CA VAL A 85 1.37 -0.60 16.98
C VAL A 85 1.10 -1.43 15.71
N GLY A 86 1.12 -2.76 15.81
CA GLY A 86 0.83 -3.66 14.69
C GLY A 86 -0.62 -3.58 14.20
N SER A 87 -1.54 -3.14 15.06
CA SER A 87 -2.96 -2.95 14.69
C SER A 87 -3.25 -1.64 13.94
N VAL A 88 -2.27 -0.73 13.84
CA VAL A 88 -2.45 0.60 13.24
C VAL A 88 -3.07 0.58 11.83
N PRO A 89 -2.69 -0.31 10.89
CA PRO A 89 -3.30 -0.33 9.55
C PRO A 89 -4.82 -0.52 9.59
N VAL A 90 -5.28 -1.40 10.48
CA VAL A 90 -6.70 -1.71 10.66
C VAL A 90 -7.42 -0.55 11.36
N LEU A 91 -6.81 -0.02 12.43
CA LEU A 91 -7.38 1.10 13.19
C LEU A 91 -7.48 2.37 12.36
N ALA A 92 -6.47 2.66 11.53
CA ALA A 92 -6.46 3.82 10.64
C ALA A 92 -7.53 3.68 9.55
N ALA A 93 -7.65 2.50 8.93
CA ALA A 93 -8.70 2.24 7.95
C ALA A 93 -10.09 2.42 8.55
N TRP A 94 -10.33 1.85 9.74
CA TRP A 94 -11.59 2.03 10.48
C TRP A 94 -11.84 3.49 10.87
N ALA A 95 -10.85 4.20 11.43
CA ALA A 95 -11.03 5.59 11.85
C ALA A 95 -11.37 6.49 10.66
N TRP A 96 -10.77 6.22 9.50
CA TRP A 96 -11.06 6.94 8.26
C TRP A 96 -12.49 6.71 7.79
N THR A 97 -13.04 5.50 7.92
CA THR A 97 -14.44 5.24 7.54
C THR A 97 -15.45 5.91 8.47
N VAL A 98 -15.09 6.08 9.75
CA VAL A 98 -15.98 6.68 10.76
C VAL A 98 -15.93 8.20 10.76
N PHE A 99 -14.75 8.80 10.59
CA PHE A 99 -14.54 10.25 10.76
C PHE A 99 -14.13 10.99 9.49
N GLY A 100 -13.85 10.28 8.39
CA GLY A 100 -13.35 10.86 7.14
C GLY A 100 -14.41 11.44 6.19
N SER A 101 -15.66 11.57 6.64
CA SER A 101 -16.78 12.18 5.90
C SER A 101 -16.95 13.66 6.21
#